data_AF-A0A6N9Q1X2-F1
#
_entry.id   AF-A0A6N9Q1X2-F1
#
_cell.length_a   1.000
_cell.length_b   1.000
_cell.length_c   1.000
_cell.angle_alpha   90.00
_cell.angle_beta   90.00
_cell.angle_gamma   90.00
#
_symmetry.space_group_name_H-M   'P 1'
#
loop_
_entity.id
_entity.type
_entity.pdbx_description
1 polymer ?
#
loop_
_entity_poly.entity_id
_entity_poly.type
_entity_poly.pdbx_seq_one_letter_code
_entity_poly.pdbx_strand_id
1 'polypeptide(L)'
;MGVFNRTICDCCVCPMQCVLEQLVGETLSSIGTFINILSDVTIDEVTDFIAFTSEGRIPICQITFIRLVPIKQLKLKPIRKSKGECACCEDPITNLLSSFKGKNVTVIPLTPEGFILSGTVIDVGEGIVNLNNLFYTSTCAITKVTPQ
;
A
#
# COMPACT_ATOMS: atom_id res chain seq x y z
N MET A 1 28.92 11.56 -2.37
CA MET A 1 27.71 11.22 -3.15
C MET A 1 26.55 11.31 -2.18
N GLY A 2 25.54 12.16 -2.23
CA GLY A 2 24.94 13.11 -3.17
C GLY A 2 23.54 13.36 -2.56
N VAL A 3 22.99 14.56 -2.60
CA VAL A 3 21.85 15.07 -1.80
C VAL A 3 20.51 14.36 -2.11
N PHE A 4 20.37 13.08 -1.79
CA PHE A 4 19.15 12.28 -1.91
C PHE A 4 18.88 11.57 -0.58
N ASN A 5 18.40 12.34 0.38
CA ASN A 5 18.24 11.92 1.78
C ASN A 5 17.04 10.99 2.06
N ARG A 6 16.37 10.47 1.02
CA ARG A 6 15.35 9.41 1.10
C ARG A 6 15.33 8.60 -0.19
N THR A 7 15.27 7.28 -0.05
CA THR A 7 15.13 6.35 -1.18
C THR A 7 13.68 5.90 -1.31
N ILE A 8 13.33 5.30 -2.45
CA ILE A 8 11.99 4.71 -2.64
C ILE A 8 11.64 3.67 -1.57
N CYS A 9 12.64 3.06 -0.91
CA CYS A 9 12.44 2.18 0.23
C CYS A 9 11.74 2.90 1.39
N ASP A 10 12.06 4.18 1.65
CA ASP A 10 11.53 4.93 2.79
C ASP A 10 10.04 5.24 2.65
N CYS A 11 9.60 5.59 1.44
CA CYS A 11 8.23 6.02 1.18
C CYS A 11 7.34 4.92 0.59
N CYS A 12 7.88 3.90 -0.08
CA CYS A 12 7.07 2.87 -0.75
C CYS A 12 7.13 1.50 -0.08
N VAL A 13 8.28 1.12 0.52
CA VAL A 13 8.48 -0.23 1.06
C VAL A 13 8.30 -0.24 2.59
N CYS A 14 8.97 0.66 3.29
CA CYS A 14 8.92 0.80 4.74
C CYS A 14 7.49 1.04 5.29
N PRO A 15 6.59 1.76 4.60
CA PRO A 15 5.22 1.89 5.10
C PRO A 15 4.40 0.62 4.92
N MET A 16 4.56 -0.09 3.79
CA MET A 16 3.88 -1.37 3.57
C MET A 16 4.38 -2.43 4.57
N GLN A 17 5.69 -2.44 4.90
CA GLN A 17 6.21 -3.31 5.94
C GLN A 17 5.50 -3.08 7.30
N CYS A 18 5.36 -1.83 7.74
CA CYS A 18 4.67 -1.54 8.99
C CYS A 18 3.19 -1.91 8.98
N VAL A 19 2.54 -1.91 7.81
CA VAL A 19 1.17 -2.42 7.65
C VAL A 19 1.15 -3.94 7.84
N LEU A 20 2.05 -4.66 7.19
CA LEU A 20 2.11 -6.13 7.23
C LEU A 20 2.54 -6.66 8.61
N GLU A 21 3.44 -5.97 9.32
CA GLU A 21 3.85 -6.33 10.69
C GLU A 21 2.66 -6.34 11.67
N GLN A 22 1.63 -5.52 11.44
CA GLN A 22 0.39 -5.51 12.25
C GLN A 22 -0.56 -6.68 11.96
N LEU A 23 -0.24 -7.49 10.94
CA LEU A 23 -1.06 -8.58 10.40
C LEU A 23 -0.36 -9.93 10.52
N VAL A 24 0.78 -10.01 11.21
CA VAL A 24 1.46 -11.28 11.49
C VAL A 24 0.53 -12.19 12.29
N GLY A 25 0.37 -13.43 11.81
CA GLY A 25 -0.57 -14.42 12.31
C GLY A 25 -2.00 -14.30 11.74
N GLU A 26 -2.26 -13.35 10.84
CA GLU A 26 -3.58 -13.16 10.22
C GLU A 26 -3.63 -13.64 8.78
N THR A 27 -4.81 -14.11 8.36
CA THR A 27 -5.11 -14.47 6.97
C THR A 27 -5.75 -13.28 6.25
N LEU A 28 -5.08 -12.81 5.22
CA LEU A 28 -5.57 -11.76 4.33
C LEU A 28 -6.46 -12.37 3.26
N SER A 29 -7.53 -11.67 2.90
CA SER A 29 -8.38 -12.13 1.80
C SER A 29 -7.64 -12.10 0.47
N SER A 30 -6.80 -11.08 0.24
CA SER A 30 -5.94 -11.04 -0.93
C SER A 30 -4.68 -10.20 -0.72
N ILE A 31 -3.60 -10.56 -1.42
CA ILE A 31 -2.40 -9.73 -1.61
C ILE A 31 -2.22 -9.52 -3.12
N GLY A 32 -2.23 -8.26 -3.54
CA GLY A 32 -1.89 -7.87 -4.91
C GLY A 32 -0.39 -7.62 -5.05
N THR A 33 0.20 -8.16 -6.11
CA THR A 33 1.56 -7.86 -6.56
C THR A 33 1.53 -7.28 -7.97
N PHE A 34 2.67 -6.84 -8.50
CA PHE A 34 2.75 -6.37 -9.89
C PHE A 34 2.38 -7.43 -10.92
N ILE A 35 2.61 -8.72 -10.62
CA ILE A 35 2.47 -9.82 -11.57
C ILE A 35 1.37 -10.83 -11.21
N ASN A 36 0.81 -10.78 -10.00
CA ASN A 36 -0.22 -11.72 -9.56
C ASN A 36 -1.08 -11.18 -8.41
N ILE A 37 -2.28 -11.73 -8.22
CA ILE A 37 -3.12 -11.53 -7.03
C ILE A 37 -3.27 -12.88 -6.34
N LEU A 38 -2.84 -12.96 -5.09
CA LEU A 38 -2.95 -14.15 -4.25
C LEU A 38 -4.16 -14.00 -3.33
N SER A 39 -4.87 -15.08 -3.08
CA SER A 39 -6.07 -15.11 -2.21
C SER A 39 -5.82 -15.97 -0.97
N ASP A 40 -6.51 -15.66 0.13
CA ASP A 40 -6.46 -16.42 1.39
C ASP A 40 -5.03 -16.65 1.93
N VAL A 41 -4.24 -15.56 1.96
CA VAL A 41 -2.82 -15.59 2.28
C VAL A 41 -2.59 -15.32 3.76
N THR A 42 -1.97 -16.25 4.48
CA THR A 42 -1.59 -16.05 5.89
C THR A 42 -0.20 -15.45 5.98
N ILE A 43 -0.02 -14.40 6.81
CA ILE A 43 1.30 -13.79 7.07
C ILE A 43 1.91 -14.47 8.28
N ASP A 44 3.01 -15.20 8.08
CA ASP A 44 3.71 -15.91 9.15
C ASP A 44 4.73 -15.00 9.83
N GLU A 45 5.43 -14.18 9.05
CA GLU A 45 6.50 -13.29 9.52
C GLU A 45 6.71 -12.14 8.53
N VAL A 46 7.16 -10.99 9.04
CA VAL A 46 7.57 -9.86 8.23
C VAL A 46 8.91 -9.36 8.75
N THR A 47 9.98 -9.56 7.99
CA THR A 47 11.33 -9.12 8.34
C THR A 47 12.14 -8.86 7.08
N ASP A 48 13.17 -8.00 7.19
CA ASP A 48 14.13 -7.73 6.11
C ASP A 48 13.48 -7.37 4.75
N PHE A 49 12.38 -6.62 4.78
CA PHE A 49 11.59 -6.23 3.61
C PHE A 49 10.97 -7.39 2.83
N ILE A 50 10.79 -8.55 3.48
CA ILE A 50 10.15 -9.75 2.93
C ILE A 50 8.95 -10.11 3.82
N ALA A 51 7.81 -10.36 3.18
CA ALA A 51 6.66 -10.99 3.82
C ALA A 51 6.75 -12.51 3.60
N PHE A 52 6.84 -13.25 4.68
CA PHE A 52 6.78 -14.71 4.70
C PHE A 52 5.32 -15.10 4.87
N THR A 53 4.81 -15.88 3.92
CA THR A 53 3.39 -16.22 3.86
C THR A 53 3.18 -17.69 3.53
N SER A 54 1.93 -18.14 3.71
CA SER A 54 1.48 -19.48 3.28
C SER A 54 1.68 -19.75 1.79
N GLU A 55 1.74 -18.71 0.96
CA GLU A 55 1.92 -18.78 -0.50
C GLU A 55 3.38 -18.57 -0.93
N GLY A 56 4.31 -18.38 0.02
CA GLY A 56 5.74 -18.23 -0.24
C GLY A 56 6.32 -16.96 0.35
N ARG A 57 7.38 -16.44 -0.28
CA ARG A 57 8.13 -15.28 0.22
C ARG A 57 7.98 -14.15 -0.78
N ILE A 58 7.35 -13.07 -0.35
CA ILE A 58 6.99 -11.96 -1.23
C ILE A 58 7.84 -10.75 -0.82
N PRO A 59 8.72 -10.24 -1.71
CA PRO A 59 9.40 -8.98 -1.46
C PRO A 59 8.36 -7.87 -1.31
N ILE A 60 8.42 -7.09 -0.22
CA ILE A 60 7.41 -6.09 0.09
C ILE A 60 7.33 -5.01 -1.00
N CYS A 61 8.45 -4.72 -1.66
CA CYS A 61 8.48 -3.80 -2.80
C CYS A 61 7.65 -4.25 -4.02
N GLN A 62 7.26 -5.52 -4.08
CA GLN A 62 6.39 -6.06 -5.15
C GLN A 62 4.90 -6.00 -4.78
N ILE A 63 4.57 -5.70 -3.52
CA ILE A 63 3.19 -5.67 -3.02
C ILE A 63 2.58 -4.31 -3.37
N THR A 64 1.43 -4.36 -4.05
CA THR A 64 0.72 -3.16 -4.52
C THR A 64 -0.48 -2.86 -3.64
N PHE A 65 -1.18 -3.89 -3.15
CA PHE A 65 -2.24 -3.73 -2.17
C PHE A 65 -2.42 -4.99 -1.33
N ILE A 66 -3.09 -4.83 -0.20
CA ILE A 66 -3.68 -5.93 0.56
C ILE A 66 -5.18 -5.71 0.75
N ARG A 67 -5.92 -6.80 0.89
CA ARG A 67 -7.37 -6.81 1.14
C ARG A 67 -7.69 -7.58 2.42
N LEU A 68 -8.43 -6.93 3.33
CA LEU A 68 -8.81 -7.47 4.64
C LEU A 68 -10.30 -7.84 4.68
N VAL A 69 -10.62 -9.10 4.92
CA VAL A 69 -11.98 -9.54 5.23
C VAL A 69 -11.91 -10.48 6.44
N PRO A 70 -12.50 -10.11 7.59
CA PRO A 70 -13.28 -8.90 7.87
C PRO A 70 -12.46 -7.60 7.81
N ILE A 71 -13.14 -6.45 7.70
CA ILE A 71 -12.48 -5.14 7.68
C ILE A 71 -11.76 -4.88 9.01
N LYS A 72 -10.60 -4.23 8.94
CA LYS A 72 -9.78 -3.90 10.12
C LYS A 72 -9.09 -2.58 9.90
N GLN A 73 -9.07 -1.74 10.94
CA GLN A 73 -8.36 -0.46 10.90
C GLN A 73 -6.91 -0.66 11.34
N LEU A 74 -5.97 -0.32 10.47
CA LEU A 74 -4.53 -0.41 10.72
C LEU A 74 -3.94 0.99 10.95
N LYS A 75 -2.85 1.05 11.70
CA LYS A 75 -2.11 2.29 11.92
C LYS A 75 -1.22 2.57 10.72
N LEU A 76 -1.37 3.74 10.11
CA LEU A 76 -0.54 4.19 9.00
C LEU A 76 0.58 5.11 9.50
N LYS A 77 1.72 5.09 8.81
CA LYS A 77 2.79 6.06 9.07
C LYS A 77 2.30 7.48 8.73
N PRO A 78 2.63 8.49 9.55
CA PRO A 78 2.24 9.86 9.25
C PRO A 78 2.90 10.34 7.96
N ILE A 79 2.15 11.10 7.15
CA ILE A 79 2.67 11.72 5.92
C ILE A 79 3.85 12.62 6.26
N ARG A 80 4.95 12.50 5.51
CA ARG A 80 6.14 13.35 5.65
C ARG A 80 6.49 13.93 4.29
N LYS A 81 6.99 15.17 4.28
CA LYS A 81 7.51 15.77 3.04
C LYS A 81 8.80 15.08 2.64
N SER A 82 8.86 14.58 1.42
CA SER A 82 10.04 13.89 0.91
C SER A 82 10.90 14.82 0.06
N LYS A 83 12.12 14.36 -0.22
CA LYS A 83 13.03 14.92 -1.24
C LYS A 83 13.48 13.77 -2.14
N GLY A 84 13.89 14.08 -3.37
CA GLY A 84 14.31 13.05 -4.32
C GLY A 84 13.14 12.31 -4.94
N GLU A 85 13.30 11.01 -5.18
CA GLU A 85 12.36 10.19 -5.96
C GLU A 85 10.97 10.09 -5.32
N CYS A 86 10.88 9.97 -4.00
CA CYS A 86 9.58 9.99 -3.30
C CYS A 86 8.79 11.27 -3.57
N ALA A 87 9.47 12.42 -3.70
CA ALA A 87 8.80 13.71 -3.93
C ALA A 87 8.10 13.78 -5.30
N CYS A 88 8.53 12.99 -6.29
CA CYS A 88 7.89 12.93 -7.60
C CYS A 88 7.02 11.68 -7.83
N CYS A 89 7.31 10.56 -7.17
CA CYS A 89 6.62 9.29 -7.43
C CYS A 89 5.53 8.96 -6.38
N GLU A 90 5.72 9.35 -5.12
CA GLU A 90 4.85 8.96 -4.01
C GLU A 90 4.05 10.15 -3.47
N ASP A 91 4.74 11.21 -3.07
CA ASP A 91 4.16 12.42 -2.47
C ASP A 91 2.95 12.97 -3.27
N PRO A 92 2.97 13.06 -4.63
CA PRO A 92 1.86 13.65 -5.38
C PRO A 92 0.54 12.87 -5.21
N ILE A 93 0.59 11.54 -5.29
CA ILE A 93 -0.61 10.69 -5.18
C ILE A 93 -1.09 10.63 -3.73
N THR A 94 -0.18 10.53 -2.76
CA THR A 94 -0.51 10.57 -1.34
C THR A 94 -1.19 11.89 -0.94
N ASN A 95 -0.66 13.03 -1.41
CA ASN A 95 -1.26 14.34 -1.15
C ASN A 95 -2.64 14.48 -1.83
N LEU A 96 -2.77 14.00 -3.07
CA LEU A 96 -4.05 13.99 -3.80
C LEU A 96 -5.11 13.18 -3.04
N LEU A 97 -4.80 11.94 -2.66
CA LEU A 97 -5.73 11.08 -1.93
C LEU A 97 -6.05 11.63 -0.53
N SER A 98 -5.09 12.29 0.13
CA SER A 98 -5.36 12.96 1.40
C SER A 98 -6.39 14.09 1.26
N SER A 99 -6.47 14.75 0.10
CA SER A 99 -7.52 15.75 -0.19
C SER A 99 -8.91 15.12 -0.45
N PHE A 100 -8.95 13.80 -0.65
CA PHE A 100 -10.16 13.02 -0.85
C PHE A 100 -10.62 12.23 0.39
N LYS A 101 -10.02 12.45 1.56
CA LYS A 101 -10.51 11.84 2.82
C LYS A 101 -12.02 12.09 2.99
N GLY A 102 -12.77 11.02 3.27
CA GLY A 102 -14.23 11.02 3.37
C GLY A 102 -14.99 10.97 2.04
N LYS A 103 -14.30 10.95 0.88
CA LYS A 103 -14.92 10.86 -0.45
C LYS A 103 -14.68 9.50 -1.08
N ASN A 104 -15.58 9.11 -1.98
CA ASN A 104 -15.40 7.92 -2.80
C ASN A 104 -14.44 8.20 -3.95
N VAL A 105 -13.52 7.26 -4.15
CA VAL A 105 -12.56 7.29 -5.24
C VAL A 105 -12.48 5.91 -5.88
N THR A 106 -12.07 5.90 -7.14
CA THR A 106 -11.61 4.71 -7.84
C THR A 106 -10.11 4.83 -8.07
N VAL A 107 -9.38 3.80 -7.68
CA VAL A 107 -7.93 3.67 -7.76
C VAL A 107 -7.59 2.48 -8.64
N ILE A 108 -6.65 2.66 -9.56
CA ILE A 108 -6.11 1.60 -10.42
C ILE A 108 -4.63 1.39 -10.05
N PRO A 109 -4.29 0.37 -9.25
CA PRO A 109 -2.91 -0.02 -9.00
C PRO A 109 -2.29 -0.73 -10.20
N LEU A 110 -0.96 -0.71 -10.28
CA LEU A 110 -0.15 -1.42 -11.25
C LEU A 110 -0.21 -2.93 -10.96
N THR A 111 -1.18 -3.62 -11.53
CA THR A 111 -1.42 -5.06 -11.35
C THR A 111 -1.78 -5.69 -12.71
N PRO A 112 -1.60 -7.01 -12.89
CA PRO A 112 -1.64 -7.66 -14.21
C PRO A 112 -2.99 -7.55 -14.92
N GLU A 113 -4.06 -7.35 -14.15
CA GLU A 113 -5.44 -7.46 -14.63
C GLU A 113 -6.19 -6.13 -14.60
N GLY A 114 -5.48 -5.02 -14.37
CA GLY A 114 -6.13 -3.70 -14.26
C GLY A 114 -7.17 -3.65 -13.14
N PHE A 115 -6.91 -4.38 -12.04
CA PHE A 115 -7.83 -4.52 -10.91
C PHE A 115 -8.27 -3.15 -10.41
N ILE A 116 -9.58 -2.92 -10.30
CA ILE A 116 -10.14 -1.61 -9.96
C ILE A 116 -10.53 -1.61 -8.48
N LEU A 117 -9.90 -0.75 -7.69
CA LEU A 117 -10.21 -0.57 -6.28
C LEU A 117 -11.11 0.65 -6.12
N SER A 118 -12.34 0.46 -5.63
CA SER A 118 -13.25 1.57 -5.34
C SER A 118 -13.64 1.58 -3.87
N GLY A 119 -13.66 2.76 -3.26
CA GLY A 119 -14.07 2.92 -1.87
C GLY A 119 -13.92 4.34 -1.36
N THR A 120 -14.42 4.57 -0.15
CA THR A 120 -14.22 5.80 0.58
C THR A 120 -12.79 5.85 1.11
N VAL A 121 -12.09 6.98 0.89
CA VAL A 121 -10.78 7.22 1.50
C VAL A 121 -10.98 7.45 3.00
N ILE A 122 -10.67 6.45 3.81
CA ILE A 122 -10.80 6.53 5.27
C ILE A 122 -9.58 7.21 5.88
N ASP A 123 -8.40 6.79 5.46
CA ASP A 123 -7.15 7.38 5.90
C ASP A 123 -6.07 7.31 4.82
N VAL A 124 -5.06 8.16 4.98
CA VAL A 124 -3.89 8.25 4.09
C VAL A 124 -2.68 8.52 4.96
N GLY A 125 -1.69 7.64 4.84
CA GLY A 125 -0.37 7.78 5.45
C GLY A 125 0.73 7.87 4.39
N GLU A 126 1.97 8.00 4.84
CA GLU A 126 3.15 7.90 3.98
C GLU A 126 3.09 6.59 3.20
N GLY A 127 3.08 6.65 1.87
CA GLY A 127 3.11 5.50 0.97
C GLY A 127 1.83 4.67 0.88
N ILE A 128 0.78 4.92 1.69
CA ILE A 128 -0.36 4.02 1.82
C ILE A 128 -1.68 4.79 1.87
N VAL A 129 -2.65 4.36 1.05
CA VAL A 129 -4.06 4.76 1.17
C VAL A 129 -4.91 3.63 1.72
N ASN A 130 -5.80 3.95 2.64
CA ASN A 130 -6.82 3.06 3.17
C ASN A 130 -8.19 3.38 2.54
N LEU A 131 -8.73 2.41 1.80
CA LEU A 131 -10.08 2.45 1.25
C LEU A 131 -10.99 1.51 2.05
N ASN A 132 -12.05 2.06 2.66
CA ASN A 132 -13.08 1.33 3.42
C ASN A 132 -12.59 0.46 4.60
N ASN A 133 -11.37 0.63 5.12
CA ASN A 133 -10.71 -0.34 6.03
C ASN A 133 -10.60 -1.75 5.44
N LEU A 134 -10.71 -1.83 4.11
CA LEU A 134 -10.75 -3.06 3.33
C LEU A 134 -9.48 -3.18 2.50
N PHE A 135 -9.11 -2.13 1.79
CA PHE A 135 -7.91 -2.09 0.96
C PHE A 135 -6.87 -1.16 1.55
N TYR A 136 -5.64 -1.66 1.66
CA TYR A 136 -4.46 -0.84 1.94
C TYR A 136 -3.56 -0.92 0.73
N THR A 137 -3.45 0.19 0.00
CA THR A 137 -2.81 0.23 -1.32
C THR A 137 -1.59 1.14 -1.27
N SER A 138 -0.47 0.67 -1.83
CA SER A 138 0.74 1.46 -2.02
C SER A 138 0.47 2.59 -2.99
N THR A 139 0.66 3.84 -2.57
CA THR A 139 0.46 5.02 -3.42
C THR A 139 1.50 5.09 -4.53
N CYS A 140 2.68 4.48 -4.33
CA CYS A 140 3.71 4.33 -5.36
C CYS A 140 3.33 3.36 -6.48
N ALA A 141 2.38 2.46 -6.23
CA ALA A 141 1.89 1.51 -7.21
C ALA A 141 0.62 2.00 -7.91
N ILE A 142 0.07 3.18 -7.57
CA ILE A 142 -1.16 3.70 -8.19
C ILE A 142 -0.84 4.35 -9.53
N THR A 143 -1.54 3.92 -10.56
CA THR A 143 -1.41 4.47 -11.92
C THR A 143 -2.45 5.53 -12.24
N LYS A 144 -3.64 5.45 -11.61
CA LYS A 144 -4.74 6.39 -11.82
C LYS A 144 -5.66 6.48 -10.61
N VAL A 145 -6.10 7.70 -10.31
CA VAL A 145 -7.15 8.01 -9.32
C VAL A 145 -8.27 8.77 -10.03
N THR A 146 -9.52 8.36 -9.82
CA THR A 146 -10.72 9.04 -10.33
C THR A 146 -11.67 9.31 -9.17
N PRO A 147 -11.97 10.59 -8.83
CA PRO A 147 -13.00 10.90 -7.85
C PRO A 147 -14.38 10.50 -8.38
N GLN A 148 -15.27 10.04 -7.49
CA GLN A 148 -16.67 9.73 -7.80
C GLN A 148 -17.61 10.83 -7.32
#